data_AF-A0A7S1ETN0-F1
#
_entry.id   AF-A0A7S1ETN0-F1
#
_cell.length_a   1.000
_cell.length_b   1.000
_cell.length_c   1.000
_cell.angle_alpha   90.00
_cell.angle_beta   90.00
_cell.angle_gamma   90.00
#
_symmetry.space_group_name_H-M   'P 1'
#
loop_
_entity.id
_entity.type
_entity.pdbx_description
1 polymer ?
#
loop_
_entity_poly.entity_id
_entity_poly.type
_entity_poly.pdbx_seq_one_letter_code
_entity_poly.pdbx_strand_id
1 'polypeptide(L)'
;FRSPREYSHVSDPLNLGDLLDVLLRVHGHQIFRDGAWNADCHPGNVLLCPDGRLGLLDYGQVKRLDVDPRLKYAKLIVALANDDKEEIVRVAVDELGVRTKHMDPDIIYRMMCFTHDRDSEDIMNGMNIHKFMQWMDEKDPVVSIPDDFVMAGRASILLRGVANAFQMT
;
A
#
# COMPACT_ATOMS: atom_id res chain seq x y z
N PHE A 1 24.15 29.39 -0.66
CA PHE A 1 23.19 28.55 -1.39
C PHE A 1 23.98 27.61 -2.29
N ARG A 2 23.84 26.29 -2.14
CA ARG A 2 24.47 25.34 -3.08
C ARG A 2 23.77 25.47 -4.44
N SER A 3 24.53 25.47 -5.51
CA SER A 3 24.02 25.38 -6.88
C SER A 3 23.05 24.19 -7.00
N PRO A 4 22.01 24.25 -7.85
CA PRO A 4 21.17 23.10 -8.13
C PRO A 4 22.06 21.90 -8.51
N ARG A 5 21.80 20.73 -7.95
CA ARG A 5 22.49 19.51 -8.39
C ARG A 5 22.15 19.28 -9.86
N GLU A 6 23.17 19.02 -10.69
CA GLU A 6 22.94 18.62 -12.07
C GLU A 6 22.17 17.29 -12.08
N TYR A 7 21.00 17.30 -12.71
CA TYR A 7 20.25 16.09 -12.99
C TYR A 7 20.87 15.42 -14.22
N SER A 8 21.40 14.21 -14.03
CA SER A 8 21.82 13.36 -15.15
C SER A 8 20.63 12.54 -15.62
N HIS A 9 20.32 12.58 -16.91
CA HIS A 9 19.41 11.60 -17.51
C HIS A 9 20.10 10.22 -17.49
N VAL A 10 19.45 9.24 -16.85
CA VAL A 10 19.91 7.85 -16.90
C VAL A 10 19.62 7.33 -18.31
N SER A 11 20.67 6.95 -19.04
CA SER A 11 20.57 6.40 -20.39
C SER A 11 20.23 4.91 -20.40
N ASP A 12 20.53 4.21 -19.31
CA ASP A 12 20.27 2.79 -19.16
C ASP A 12 18.84 2.53 -18.67
N PRO A 13 18.17 1.48 -19.16
CA PRO A 13 16.86 1.11 -18.66
C PRO A 13 16.94 0.77 -17.17
N LEU A 14 16.12 1.43 -16.37
CA LEU A 14 16.02 1.17 -14.93
C LEU A 14 15.37 -0.20 -14.68
N ASN A 15 15.96 -1.02 -13.81
CA ASN A 15 15.26 -2.18 -13.27
C ASN A 15 14.25 -1.74 -12.22
N LEU A 16 13.09 -1.29 -12.68
CA LEU A 16 12.01 -0.80 -11.85
C LEU A 16 11.47 -1.85 -10.87
N GLY A 17 11.63 -3.14 -11.16
CA GLY A 17 11.19 -4.25 -10.30
C GLY A 17 12.04 -4.31 -9.05
N ASP A 18 13.36 -4.24 -9.22
CA ASP A 18 14.30 -4.16 -8.10
C ASP A 18 14.05 -2.89 -7.27
N LEU A 19 13.76 -1.76 -7.92
CA LEU A 19 13.46 -0.50 -7.22
C LEU A 19 12.18 -0.62 -6.38
N LEU A 20 11.14 -1.26 -6.92
CA LEU A 20 9.88 -1.51 -6.20
C LEU A 20 10.08 -2.50 -5.05
N ASP A 21 10.85 -3.58 -5.23
CA ASP A 21 11.20 -4.51 -4.15
C ASP A 21 11.91 -3.77 -3.00
N VAL A 22 12.89 -2.93 -3.32
CA VAL A 22 13.61 -2.12 -2.32
C VAL A 22 12.64 -1.16 -1.62
N LEU A 23 11.76 -0.46 -2.35
CA LEU A 23 10.76 0.43 -1.74
C LEU A 23 9.82 -0.32 -0.79
N LEU A 24 9.25 -1.44 -1.24
CA LEU A 24 8.35 -2.27 -0.42
C LEU A 24 9.06 -2.77 0.84
N ARG A 25 10.32 -3.22 0.73
CA ARG A 25 11.12 -3.66 1.88
C ARG A 25 11.44 -2.54 2.86
N VAL A 26 11.76 -1.34 2.36
CA VAL A 26 12.01 -0.16 3.20
C VAL A 26 10.74 0.25 3.95
N HIS A 27 9.61 0.35 3.25
CA HIS A 27 8.32 0.68 3.89
C HIS A 27 7.87 -0.40 4.88
N GLY A 28 8.05 -1.68 4.55
CA GLY A 28 7.78 -2.80 5.46
C GLY A 28 8.66 -2.74 6.72
N HIS A 29 9.95 -2.40 6.57
CA HIS A 29 10.84 -2.22 7.72
C HIS A 29 10.40 -1.06 8.62
N GLN A 30 10.07 0.09 8.03
CA GLN A 30 9.58 1.26 8.74
C GLN A 30 8.31 0.95 9.54
N ILE A 31 7.35 0.26 8.93
CA ILE A 31 6.09 -0.11 9.58
C ILE A 31 6.34 -1.16 10.67
N PHE A 32 6.90 -2.32 10.32
CA PHE A 32 6.91 -3.49 11.20
C PHE A 32 8.07 -3.52 12.20
N ARG A 33 9.20 -2.90 11.88
CA ARG A 33 10.36 -2.86 12.79
C ARG A 33 10.42 -1.56 13.57
N ASP A 34 10.39 -0.43 12.87
CA ASP A 34 10.60 0.88 13.50
C ASP A 34 9.31 1.43 14.15
N GLY A 35 8.14 1.03 13.65
CA GLY A 35 6.86 1.57 14.12
C GLY A 35 6.67 3.05 13.73
N ALA A 36 7.47 3.54 12.79
CA ALA A 36 7.40 4.88 12.26
C ALA A 36 7.66 4.82 10.76
N TRP A 37 6.74 5.34 9.96
CA TRP A 37 6.77 5.15 8.52
C TRP A 37 6.35 6.40 7.76
N ASN A 38 6.89 6.54 6.55
CA ASN A 38 6.52 7.64 5.67
C ASN A 38 5.21 7.31 4.93
N ALA A 39 4.13 8.00 5.28
CA ALA A 39 2.82 7.80 4.67
C ALA A 39 2.67 8.43 3.27
N ASP A 40 3.64 9.25 2.86
CA ASP A 40 3.68 9.82 1.52
C ASP A 40 4.77 9.15 0.67
N CYS A 41 4.39 8.04 0.03
CA CYS A 41 5.27 7.32 -0.90
C CYS A 41 5.17 7.84 -2.35
N HIS A 42 4.78 9.11 -2.55
CA HIS A 42 4.66 9.66 -3.90
C HIS A 42 5.99 9.51 -4.68
N PRO A 43 5.97 9.09 -5.97
CA PRO A 43 7.20 8.82 -6.73
C PRO A 43 8.14 10.01 -6.83
N GLY A 44 7.61 11.23 -6.80
CA GLY A 44 8.40 12.47 -6.77
C GLY A 44 9.30 12.62 -5.53
N ASN A 45 9.06 11.85 -4.47
CA ASN A 45 9.87 11.84 -3.25
C ASN A 45 10.99 10.79 -3.29
N VAL A 46 11.11 10.02 -4.36
CA VAL A 46 12.11 8.95 -4.52
C VAL A 46 13.15 9.37 -5.56
N LEU A 47 14.42 9.37 -5.17
CA LEU A 47 15.57 9.58 -6.07
C LEU A 47 16.38 8.30 -6.20
N LEU A 48 16.71 7.91 -7.43
CA LEU A 48 17.77 6.93 -7.65
C LEU A 48 19.13 7.64 -7.65
N CYS A 49 20.00 7.24 -6.73
CA CYS A 49 21.36 7.75 -6.63
C CYS A 49 22.28 7.05 -7.65
N PRO A 50 23.39 7.70 -8.08
CA PRO A 50 24.34 7.11 -9.03
C PRO A 50 24.98 5.78 -8.57
N ASP A 51 24.96 5.51 -7.26
CA ASP A 51 25.45 4.28 -6.65
C ASP A 51 24.37 3.19 -6.50
N GLY A 52 23.20 3.37 -7.12
CA GLY A 52 22.08 2.43 -7.10
C GLY A 52 21.21 2.50 -5.84
N ARG A 53 21.52 3.37 -4.88
CA ARG A 53 20.68 3.54 -3.69
C ARG A 53 19.44 4.38 -3.98
N LEU A 54 18.39 4.16 -3.19
CA LEU A 54 17.22 5.03 -3.16
C LEU A 54 17.35 6.12 -2.08
N GLY A 55 17.18 7.37 -2.48
CA GLY A 55 17.04 8.52 -1.58
C GLY A 55 15.58 8.89 -1.42
N LEU A 56 15.10 8.90 -0.18
CA LEU A 56 13.75 9.39 0.17
C LEU A 56 13.86 10.84 0.65
N LEU A 57 13.13 11.75 0.00
CA LEU A 57 13.29 13.19 0.20
C LEU A 57 12.36 13.78 1.26
N ASP A 58 11.09 13.42 1.24
CA ASP A 58 10.05 14.03 2.06
C ASP A 58 9.66 13.12 3.23
N TYR A 59 9.70 13.67 4.44
CA TYR A 59 9.25 13.04 5.68
C TYR A 59 8.20 13.89 6.41
N GLY A 60 7.52 14.79 5.69
CA GLY A 60 6.47 15.65 6.21
C GLY A 60 5.21 14.90 6.64
N GLN A 61 5.03 13.66 6.17
CA GLN A 61 3.90 12.78 6.51
C GLN A 61 4.35 11.50 7.24
N VAL A 62 5.24 11.61 8.21
CA VAL A 62 5.60 10.48 9.08
C VAL A 62 4.45 10.15 10.04
N LYS A 63 4.06 8.88 10.07
CA LYS A 63 3.08 8.32 11.00
C LYS A 63 3.77 7.36 11.97
N ARG A 64 3.20 7.20 13.16
CA ARG A 64 3.67 6.26 14.17
C ARG A 64 2.58 5.25 14.46
N LEU A 65 2.98 3.99 14.55
CA LEU A 65 2.13 2.88 14.96
C LEU A 65 2.75 2.28 16.22
N ASP A 66 2.00 2.34 17.31
CA ASP A 66 2.36 1.63 18.53
C ASP A 66 2.37 0.11 18.29
N VAL A 67 2.93 -0.63 19.23
CA VAL A 67 3.14 -2.08 19.10
C VAL A 67 1.84 -2.81 18.79
N ASP A 68 0.74 -2.47 19.47
CA ASP A 68 -0.54 -3.15 19.31
C ASP A 68 -1.15 -3.01 17.91
N PRO A 69 -1.40 -1.80 17.36
CA PRO A 69 -1.92 -1.67 16.00
C PRO A 69 -0.95 -2.23 14.94
N ARG A 70 0.36 -2.16 15.19
CA ARG A 70 1.37 -2.78 14.32
C ARG A 70 1.25 -4.31 14.28
N LEU A 71 1.01 -4.96 15.42
CA LEU A 71 0.80 -6.41 15.48
C LEU A 71 -0.49 -6.81 14.76
N LYS A 72 -1.57 -6.05 14.93
CA LYS A 72 -2.84 -6.29 14.23
C LYS A 72 -2.68 -6.16 12.71
N TYR A 73 -1.94 -5.16 12.27
CA TYR A 73 -1.62 -4.99 10.85
C TYR A 73 -0.76 -6.13 10.31
N ALA A 74 0.23 -6.58 11.08
CA ALA A 74 1.05 -7.73 10.69
C ALA A 74 0.21 -9.00 10.52
N LYS A 75 -0.79 -9.23 11.36
CA LYS A 75 -1.74 -10.34 11.19
C LYS A 75 -2.51 -10.24 9.89
N LEU A 76 -2.98 -9.05 9.51
CA LEU A 76 -3.66 -8.84 8.23
C LEU A 76 -2.74 -9.22 7.06
N ILE A 77 -1.48 -8.76 7.07
CA ILE A 77 -0.53 -9.08 6.00
C ILE A 77 -0.23 -10.57 5.94
N VAL A 78 -0.11 -11.26 7.09
CA VAL A 78 0.06 -12.72 7.11
C VAL A 78 -1.17 -13.44 6.56
N ALA A 79 -2.38 -12.99 6.92
CA ALA A 79 -3.62 -13.57 6.42
C ALA A 79 -3.77 -13.39 4.89
N LEU A 80 -3.42 -12.20 4.37
CA LEU A 80 -3.35 -11.92 2.94
C LEU A 80 -2.35 -12.82 2.22
N ALA A 81 -1.14 -12.98 2.77
CA ALA A 81 -0.11 -13.84 2.19
C ALA A 81 -0.52 -15.32 2.13
N ASN A 82 -1.40 -15.76 3.02
CA ASN A 82 -1.97 -17.12 3.02
C ASN A 82 -3.26 -17.24 2.19
N ASP A 83 -3.76 -16.14 1.62
CA ASP A 83 -5.09 -16.03 0.97
C ASP A 83 -6.23 -16.58 1.86
N ASP A 84 -6.11 -16.42 3.18
CA ASP A 84 -7.08 -16.89 4.16
C ASP A 84 -8.22 -15.88 4.29
N LYS A 85 -9.25 -16.04 3.46
CA LYS A 85 -10.41 -15.14 3.40
C LYS A 85 -11.10 -14.95 4.76
N GLU A 86 -11.27 -16.02 5.53
CA GLU A 86 -11.95 -15.96 6.82
C GLU A 86 -11.12 -15.14 7.82
N GLU A 87 -9.81 -15.39 7.88
CA GLU A 87 -8.91 -14.66 8.76
C GLU A 87 -8.73 -13.19 8.34
N ILE A 88 -8.68 -12.90 7.04
CA ILE A 88 -8.63 -11.52 6.52
C ILE A 88 -9.83 -10.72 7.02
N VAL A 89 -11.04 -11.27 6.85
CA VAL A 89 -12.28 -10.61 7.28
C VAL A 89 -12.32 -10.48 8.80
N ARG A 90 -11.96 -11.53 9.54
CA ARG A 90 -11.90 -11.51 11.01
C ARG A 90 -10.96 -10.42 11.51
N VAL A 91 -9.73 -10.36 11.01
CA VAL A 91 -8.75 -9.35 11.43
C VAL A 91 -9.23 -7.95 11.06
N ALA A 92 -9.75 -7.75 9.85
CA ALA A 92 -10.27 -6.45 9.42
C ALA A 92 -11.40 -5.93 10.33
N VAL A 93 -12.36 -6.80 10.67
CA VAL A 93 -13.51 -6.42 11.50
C VAL A 93 -13.15 -6.35 12.97
N ASP A 94 -12.59 -7.41 13.55
CA ASP A 94 -12.48 -7.57 15.00
C ASP A 94 -11.25 -6.85 15.56
N GLU A 95 -10.16 -6.78 14.79
CA GLU A 95 -8.90 -6.22 15.28
C GLU A 95 -8.66 -4.81 14.75
N LEU A 96 -8.92 -4.57 13.46
CA LEU A 96 -8.70 -3.29 12.79
C LEU A 96 -9.91 -2.36 12.80
N GLY A 97 -11.11 -2.84 13.16
CA GLY A 97 -12.28 -1.96 13.30
C GLY A 97 -12.89 -1.49 11.98
N VAL A 98 -12.65 -2.20 10.87
CA VAL A 98 -13.30 -1.94 9.59
C VAL A 98 -14.81 -2.21 9.70
N ARG A 99 -15.63 -1.23 9.33
CA ARG A 99 -17.09 -1.36 9.29
C ARG A 99 -17.62 -0.92 7.95
N THR A 100 -18.47 -1.74 7.37
CA THR A 100 -19.32 -1.42 6.22
C THR A 100 -20.78 -1.45 6.66
N LYS A 101 -21.68 -0.94 5.82
CA LYS A 101 -23.11 -0.79 6.16
C LYS A 101 -23.80 -2.13 6.41
N HIS A 102 -23.45 -3.14 5.62
CA HIS A 102 -24.05 -4.48 5.62
C HIS A 102 -23.11 -5.54 6.22
N MET A 103 -21.87 -5.17 6.53
CA MET A 103 -20.83 -6.08 7.03
C MET A 103 -20.65 -7.30 6.09
N ASP A 104 -20.74 -7.08 4.77
CA ASP A 104 -20.59 -8.13 3.78
C ASP A 104 -19.13 -8.63 3.77
N PRO A 105 -18.89 -9.92 4.12
CA PRO A 105 -17.54 -10.46 4.20
C PRO A 105 -16.83 -10.51 2.84
N ASP A 106 -17.56 -10.63 1.72
CA ASP A 106 -16.96 -10.61 0.38
C ASP A 106 -16.44 -9.22 0.03
N ILE A 107 -17.21 -8.18 0.33
CA ILE A 107 -16.79 -6.78 0.08
C ILE A 107 -15.61 -6.42 0.98
N ILE A 108 -15.63 -6.80 2.26
CA ILE A 108 -14.51 -6.56 3.17
C ILE A 108 -13.24 -7.28 2.70
N TYR A 109 -13.35 -8.57 2.31
CA TYR A 109 -12.23 -9.33 1.77
C TYR A 109 -11.63 -8.66 0.52
N ARG A 110 -12.47 -8.32 -0.46
CA ARG A 110 -12.03 -7.69 -1.71
C ARG A 110 -11.40 -6.32 -1.44
N MET A 111 -11.97 -5.54 -0.53
CA MET A 111 -11.41 -4.25 -0.12
C MET A 111 -10.02 -4.42 0.51
N MET A 112 -9.84 -5.38 1.42
CA MET A 112 -8.54 -5.64 2.05
C MET A 112 -7.49 -6.12 1.03
N CYS A 113 -7.87 -7.03 0.13
CA CYS A 113 -6.97 -7.49 -0.93
C CYS A 113 -6.56 -6.34 -1.86
N PHE A 114 -7.54 -5.58 -2.36
CA PHE A 114 -7.29 -4.45 -3.26
C PHE A 114 -6.38 -3.38 -2.65
N THR A 115 -6.60 -3.05 -1.39
CA THR A 115 -5.85 -1.99 -0.72
C THR A 115 -4.46 -2.44 -0.29
N HIS A 116 -4.26 -3.68 0.14
CA HIS A 116 -3.03 -4.10 0.80
C HIS A 116 -2.18 -5.12 0.05
N ASP A 117 -2.76 -5.84 -0.92
CA ASP A 117 -2.12 -6.99 -1.57
C ASP A 117 -2.08 -6.83 -3.10
N ARG A 118 -3.21 -7.02 -3.78
CA ARG A 118 -3.30 -7.17 -5.24
C ARG A 118 -4.57 -6.54 -5.84
N ASP A 119 -4.46 -6.13 -7.10
CA ASP A 119 -5.52 -5.52 -7.92
C ASP A 119 -5.92 -6.42 -9.13
N SER A 120 -5.81 -7.73 -8.95
CA SER A 120 -6.04 -8.76 -9.97
C SER A 120 -7.52 -8.96 -10.32
N GLU A 121 -7.77 -9.66 -11.44
CA GLU A 121 -9.11 -9.88 -11.98
C GLU A 121 -10.05 -10.61 -10.99
N ASP A 122 -9.54 -11.54 -10.19
CA ASP A 122 -10.33 -12.23 -9.14
C ASP A 122 -10.86 -11.27 -8.07
N ILE A 123 -10.10 -10.21 -7.75
CA ILE A 123 -10.46 -9.20 -6.75
C ILE A 123 -11.35 -8.12 -7.37
N MET A 124 -10.98 -7.63 -8.55
CA MET A 124 -11.61 -6.45 -9.16
C MET A 124 -12.65 -6.78 -10.23
N ASN A 125 -12.88 -8.06 -10.54
CA ASN A 125 -13.81 -8.53 -11.57
C ASN A 125 -13.56 -7.87 -12.94
N GLY A 126 -12.28 -7.67 -13.30
CA GLY A 126 -11.86 -7.01 -14.55
C GLY A 126 -12.24 -5.54 -14.65
N MET A 127 -12.74 -4.92 -13.58
CA MET A 127 -13.04 -3.50 -13.54
C MET A 127 -11.76 -2.68 -13.42
N ASN A 128 -11.79 -1.42 -13.87
CA ASN A 128 -10.75 -0.47 -13.46
C ASN A 128 -10.98 0.00 -12.02
N ILE A 129 -9.96 0.56 -11.39
CA ILE A 129 -9.99 1.01 -9.98
C ILE A 129 -11.20 1.90 -9.69
N HIS A 130 -11.51 2.86 -10.56
CA HIS A 130 -12.62 3.78 -10.35
C HIS A 130 -13.98 3.06 -10.32
N LYS A 131 -14.23 2.20 -11.30
CA LYS A 131 -15.46 1.38 -11.37
C LYS A 131 -15.54 0.39 -10.21
N PHE A 132 -14.41 -0.20 -9.82
CA PHE A 132 -14.36 -1.14 -8.70
C PHE A 132 -14.70 -0.45 -7.37
N MET A 133 -14.14 0.74 -7.12
CA MET A 133 -14.48 1.56 -5.94
C MET A 133 -15.95 1.94 -5.92
N GLN A 134 -16.51 2.37 -7.06
CA GLN A 134 -17.94 2.66 -7.17
C GLN A 134 -18.80 1.42 -6.90
N TRP A 135 -18.42 0.27 -7.47
CA TRP A 135 -19.12 -1.00 -7.25
C TRP A 135 -19.10 -1.44 -5.79
N MET A 136 -17.96 -1.31 -5.09
CA MET A 136 -17.88 -1.60 -3.66
C MET A 136 -18.82 -0.68 -2.85
N ASP A 137 -18.82 0.62 -3.15
CA ASP A 137 -19.68 1.61 -2.46
C ASP A 137 -21.17 1.35 -2.70
N GLU A 138 -21.56 1.00 -3.93
CA GLU A 138 -22.95 0.65 -4.26
C GLU A 138 -23.41 -0.65 -3.57
N LYS A 139 -22.50 -1.62 -3.38
CA LYS A 139 -22.80 -2.91 -2.77
C LYS A 139 -22.84 -2.85 -1.24
N ASP A 140 -21.79 -2.31 -0.65
CA ASP A 140 -21.68 -2.18 0.79
C ASP A 140 -20.81 -0.97 1.18
N PRO A 141 -21.43 0.21 1.36
CA PRO A 141 -20.73 1.44 1.69
C PRO A 141 -19.88 1.31 2.95
N VAL A 142 -18.68 1.90 2.93
CA VAL A 142 -17.80 1.97 4.09
C VAL A 142 -18.38 2.93 5.14
N VAL A 143 -18.50 2.45 6.38
CA VAL A 143 -18.96 3.25 7.54
C VAL A 143 -17.77 3.78 8.33
N SER A 144 -16.75 2.95 8.56
CA SER A 144 -15.55 3.38 9.26
C SER A 144 -14.33 2.52 8.90
N ILE A 145 -13.19 3.16 8.68
CA ILE A 145 -11.87 2.54 8.60
C ILE A 145 -10.91 3.47 9.36
N PRO A 146 -10.01 2.94 10.22
CA PRO A 146 -9.03 3.80 10.88
C PRO A 146 -8.02 4.41 9.91
N ASP A 147 -7.72 5.70 10.12
CA ASP A 147 -6.87 6.51 9.23
C ASP A 147 -5.49 5.89 8.95
N ASP A 148 -4.86 5.27 9.96
CA ASP A 148 -3.53 4.70 9.82
C ASP A 148 -3.48 3.56 8.78
N PHE A 149 -4.56 2.78 8.67
CA PHE A 149 -4.67 1.68 7.71
C PHE A 149 -5.03 2.17 6.31
N VAL A 150 -5.84 3.24 6.20
CA VAL A 150 -6.12 3.90 4.91
C VAL A 150 -4.81 4.36 4.28
N MET A 151 -3.92 4.96 5.07
CA MET A 151 -2.65 5.46 4.55
C MET A 151 -1.77 4.31 4.03
N ALA A 152 -1.69 3.20 4.76
CA ALA A 152 -0.90 2.04 4.33
C ALA A 152 -1.43 1.44 3.02
N GLY A 153 -2.76 1.33 2.89
CA GLY A 153 -3.42 0.92 1.65
C GLY A 153 -3.17 1.89 0.49
N ARG A 154 -3.20 3.20 0.74
CA ARG A 154 -2.89 4.21 -0.30
C ARG A 154 -1.46 4.10 -0.79
N ALA A 155 -0.51 3.89 0.12
CA ALA A 155 0.89 3.72 -0.26
C ALA A 155 1.07 2.48 -1.15
N SER A 156 0.43 1.38 -0.77
CA SER A 156 0.41 0.12 -1.51
C SER A 156 -0.16 0.29 -2.93
N ILE A 157 -1.31 0.98 -3.08
CA ILE A 157 -1.93 1.27 -4.39
C ILE A 157 -1.03 2.17 -5.25
N LEU A 158 -0.39 3.18 -4.68
CA LEU A 158 0.51 4.07 -5.43
C LEU A 158 1.73 3.31 -5.96
N LEU A 159 2.35 2.49 -5.13
CA LEU A 159 3.50 1.67 -5.52
C LEU A 159 3.12 0.66 -6.64
N ARG A 160 1.95 0.01 -6.52
CA ARG A 160 1.42 -0.86 -7.61
C ARG A 160 1.08 -0.08 -8.88
N GLY A 161 0.50 1.11 -8.75
CA GLY A 161 0.18 1.98 -9.89
C GLY A 161 1.42 2.38 -10.69
N VAL A 162 2.53 2.64 -10.01
CA VAL A 162 3.85 2.84 -10.65
C VAL A 162 4.28 1.58 -11.38
N ALA A 163 4.19 0.41 -10.76
CA ALA A 163 4.54 -0.87 -11.38
C ALA A 163 3.75 -1.11 -12.69
N ASN A 164 2.44 -0.88 -12.67
CA ASN A 164 1.56 -1.05 -13.83
C ASN A 164 1.89 -0.07 -14.96
N ALA A 165 2.20 1.20 -14.65
CA ALA A 165 2.57 2.21 -15.64
C ALA A 165 3.84 1.82 -16.44
N PHE A 166 4.67 0.93 -15.89
CA PHE A 166 5.88 0.43 -16.51
C PHE A 166 5.79 -1.05 -16.96
N GLN A 167 4.58 -1.61 -17.08
CA GLN A 167 4.32 -2.97 -17.61
C GLN A 167 5.02 -4.11 -16.84
N MET A 168 5.05 -4.02 -15.50
CA MET A 168 5.81 -4.94 -14.64
C MET A 168 5.00 -6.09 -14.02
N THR A 169 3.72 -6.22 -14.37
CA THR A 169 2.74 -7.12 -13.75
C THR A 169 1.98 -7.92 -14.80
#